data_AF-A0A7K1GIB5-F1
#
_entry.id   AF-A0A7K1GIB5-F1
#
_cell.length_a   1.000
_cell.length_b   1.000
_cell.length_c   1.000
_cell.angle_alpha   90.00
_cell.angle_beta   90.00
_cell.angle_gamma   90.00
#
_symmetry.space_group_name_H-M   'P 1'
#
loop_
_entity.id
_entity.type
_entity.pdbx_description
1 polymer ?
#
loop_
_entity_poly.entity_id
_entity_poly.type
_entity_poly.pdbx_seq_one_letter_code
_entity_poly.pdbx_strand_id
1 'polypeptide(L)'
;DAHGLYMFDGEPLYEYKEERDRENWLWGTANFDLGKPEVHSFLISNALYWAEFYHIDGFRVDAVANILYWPNQDERHTNPYAVDFLKKLNQT
;
A
#
# COMPACT_ATOMS: atom_id res chain seq x y z
N ASP A 1 8.86 -9.79 5.66
CA ASP A 1 9.53 -11.08 5.94
C ASP A 1 9.77 -11.88 4.69
N ALA A 2 10.77 -12.78 4.69
CA ALA A 2 11.12 -13.62 3.53
C ALA A 2 10.01 -14.60 3.09
N HIS A 3 9.10 -14.97 3.98
CA HIS A 3 7.93 -15.81 3.67
C HIS A 3 6.70 -14.97 3.26
N GLY A 4 6.81 -13.65 3.25
CA GLY A 4 5.73 -12.71 2.94
C GLY A 4 5.81 -12.22 1.50
N LEU A 5 5.40 -10.96 1.30
CA LEU A 5 5.28 -10.35 -0.03
C LEU A 5 6.54 -9.62 -0.52
N TYR A 6 7.56 -9.47 0.33
CA TYR A 6 8.77 -8.73 -0.01
C TYR A 6 9.63 -9.49 -1.02
N MET A 7 10.00 -8.84 -2.12
CA MET A 7 10.77 -9.40 -3.24
C MET A 7 10.18 -10.74 -3.72
N PHE A 8 8.85 -10.77 -3.85
CA PHE A 8 8.08 -12.01 -3.96
C PHE A 8 8.56 -12.96 -5.06
N ASP A 9 9.02 -12.43 -6.20
CA ASP A 9 9.53 -13.19 -7.34
C ASP A 9 11.05 -13.00 -7.58
N GLY A 10 11.76 -12.44 -6.59
CA GLY A 10 13.17 -12.09 -6.67
C GLY A 10 13.42 -10.64 -7.07
N GLU A 11 12.38 -9.88 -7.44
CA GLU A 11 12.45 -8.44 -7.70
C GLU A 11 11.31 -7.68 -6.96
N PRO A 12 11.37 -6.33 -6.90
CA PRO A 12 10.30 -5.52 -6.32
C PRO A 12 8.95 -5.70 -7.06
N LEU A 13 8.10 -6.57 -6.52
CA LEU A 13 6.82 -6.92 -7.15
C LEU A 13 5.65 -6.14 -6.57
N TYR A 14 5.38 -6.31 -5.27
CA TYR A 14 4.27 -5.64 -4.57
C TYR A 14 4.63 -4.23 -4.10
N GLU A 15 5.91 -4.03 -3.84
CA GLU A 15 6.56 -2.81 -3.40
C GLU A 15 7.01 -1.91 -4.56
N TYR A 16 7.28 -0.63 -4.26
CA TYR A 16 7.88 0.28 -5.23
C TYR A 16 9.26 -0.22 -5.70
N LYS A 17 9.60 0.13 -6.94
CA LYS A 17 10.90 -0.23 -7.53
C LYS A 17 12.07 0.48 -6.85
N GLU A 18 11.93 1.78 -6.60
CA GLU A 18 12.97 2.59 -5.96
C GLU A 18 13.01 2.31 -4.46
N GLU A 19 14.20 2.02 -3.93
CA GLU A 19 14.39 1.67 -2.51
C GLU A 19 13.92 2.79 -1.58
N ARG A 20 14.16 4.04 -1.97
CA ARG A 20 13.74 5.21 -1.18
C ARG A 20 12.23 5.26 -0.96
N ASP A 21 11.43 4.79 -1.92
CA ASP A 21 9.97 4.84 -1.85
C ASP A 21 9.39 3.54 -1.28
N ARG A 22 10.05 2.41 -1.56
CA ARG A 22 9.71 1.10 -1.02
C ARG A 22 9.94 1.01 0.48
N GLU A 23 11.09 1.44 0.97
CA GLU A 23 11.45 1.16 2.36
C GLU A 23 10.88 2.23 3.29
N ASN A 24 10.38 1.82 4.45
CA ASN A 24 10.15 2.72 5.58
C ASN A 24 11.30 2.53 6.57
N TRP A 25 12.29 3.42 6.53
CA TRP A 25 13.51 3.26 7.32
C TRP A 25 13.27 3.33 8.84
N LEU A 26 12.20 4.00 9.28
CA LEU A 26 11.86 4.10 10.69
C LEU A 26 11.28 2.79 11.23
N TRP A 27 10.50 2.08 10.41
CA TRP A 27 9.78 0.88 10.83
C TRP A 27 10.42 -0.43 10.38
N GLY A 28 11.34 -0.38 9.41
CA GLY A 28 11.92 -1.58 8.80
C GLY A 28 10.90 -2.39 7.99
N THR A 29 9.94 -1.72 7.35
CA THR A 29 8.87 -2.33 6.55
C THR A 29 8.88 -1.82 5.11
N ALA A 30 8.28 -2.56 4.18
CA ALA A 30 8.10 -2.14 2.80
C ALA A 30 6.70 -1.54 2.55
N ASN A 31 6.64 -0.55 1.65
CA ASN A 31 5.43 0.11 1.17
C ASN A 31 4.98 -0.51 -0.15
N PHE A 32 3.68 -0.75 -0.27
CA PHE A 32 3.06 -1.20 -1.53
C PHE A 32 3.21 -0.16 -2.65
N ASP A 33 3.49 -0.63 -3.86
CA ASP A 33 3.46 0.19 -5.08
C ASP A 33 2.02 0.49 -5.47
N LEU A 34 1.51 1.62 -4.99
CA LEU A 34 0.17 2.09 -5.32
C LEU A 34 0.08 2.64 -6.75
N GLY A 35 1.16 2.65 -7.53
CA GLY A 35 1.13 2.92 -8.97
C GLY A 35 0.74 1.71 -9.82
N LYS A 36 0.81 0.49 -9.27
CA LYS A 36 0.55 -0.76 -10.02
C LYS A 36 -0.92 -1.20 -9.93
N PRO A 37 -1.61 -1.46 -11.07
CA PRO A 37 -2.98 -1.96 -11.09
C PRO A 37 -3.18 -3.31 -10.38
N GLU A 38 -2.20 -4.21 -10.45
CA GLU A 38 -2.26 -5.54 -9.82
C GLU A 38 -2.20 -5.44 -8.30
N VAL A 39 -1.40 -4.50 -7.77
CA VAL A 39 -1.32 -4.20 -6.34
C VAL A 39 -2.63 -3.56 -5.85
N HIS A 40 -3.23 -2.67 -6.66
CA HIS A 40 -4.58 -2.16 -6.39
C HIS A 40 -5.60 -3.28 -6.31
N SER A 41 -5.60 -4.19 -7.29
CA SER A 41 -6.50 -5.33 -7.31
C SER A 41 -6.31 -6.19 -6.06
N PHE A 42 -5.08 -6.49 -5.68
CA PHE A 42 -4.78 -7.28 -4.48
C PHE A 42 -5.35 -6.63 -3.20
N LEU A 43 -5.09 -5.34 -2.98
CA LEU A 43 -5.52 -4.63 -1.76
C LEU A 43 -7.04 -4.38 -1.71
N ILE A 44 -7.65 -3.97 -2.83
CA ILE A 44 -9.10 -3.72 -2.89
C ILE A 44 -9.87 -5.03 -2.81
N SER A 45 -9.45 -6.07 -3.54
CA SER A 45 -10.07 -7.39 -3.42
C SER A 45 -9.91 -7.96 -2.02
N ASN A 46 -8.84 -7.64 -1.28
CA ASN A 46 -8.74 -8.01 0.13
C ASN A 46 -9.79 -7.31 1.01
N ALA A 47 -10.01 -6.00 0.82
CA ALA A 47 -11.06 -5.28 1.53
C ALA A 47 -12.46 -5.84 1.21
N LEU A 48 -12.75 -6.06 -0.08
CA LEU A 48 -14.02 -6.68 -0.49
C LEU A 48 -14.17 -8.09 0.07
N TYR A 49 -13.11 -8.89 0.07
CA TYR A 49 -13.13 -10.24 0.62
C TYR A 49 -13.58 -10.26 2.09
N TRP A 50 -13.06 -9.36 2.92
CA TRP A 50 -13.49 -9.24 4.32
C TRP A 50 -14.95 -8.81 4.45
N ALA A 51 -15.41 -7.85 3.63
CA ALA A 51 -16.80 -7.41 3.64
C ALA A 51 -17.76 -8.51 3.16
N GLU A 52 -17.44 -9.20 2.08
CA GLU A 52 -18.31 -10.18 1.42
C GLU A 52 -18.36 -11.53 2.14
N PHE A 53 -17.22 -12.03 2.63
CA PHE A 53 -17.16 -13.37 3.21
C PHE A 53 -17.28 -13.38 4.73
N TYR A 54 -16.93 -12.29 5.40
CA TYR A 54 -16.97 -12.18 6.85
C TYR A 54 -17.98 -11.14 7.36
N HIS A 55 -18.66 -10.43 6.44
CA HIS A 55 -19.76 -9.51 6.75
C HIS A 55 -19.40 -8.44 7.79
N ILE A 56 -18.18 -7.92 7.71
CA ILE A 56 -17.79 -6.80 8.56
C ILE A 56 -18.49 -5.51 8.08
N ASP A 57 -18.81 -4.62 9.02
CA ASP A 57 -19.59 -3.40 8.72
C ASP A 57 -18.73 -2.19 8.32
N GLY A 58 -17.41 -2.30 8.40
CA GLY A 58 -16.52 -1.21 8.01
C GLY A 58 -15.04 -1.44 8.29
N PHE A 59 -14.23 -0.55 7.72
CA PHE A 59 -12.77 -0.54 7.86
C PHE A 59 -12.27 0.73 8.55
N ARG A 60 -11.24 0.57 9.39
CA ARG A 60 -10.40 1.67 9.87
C ARG A 60 -9.01 1.50 9.30
N VAL A 61 -8.51 2.51 8.60
CA VAL A 61 -7.12 2.53 8.10
C VAL A 61 -6.28 3.37 9.05
N ASP A 62 -5.25 2.76 9.63
CA ASP A 62 -4.30 3.43 10.51
C ASP A 62 -3.20 4.14 9.72
N ALA A 63 -2.55 5.14 10.33
CA ALA A 63 -1.34 5.77 9.81
C ALA A 63 -1.43 6.28 8.35
N VAL A 64 -2.62 6.71 7.90
CA VAL A 64 -2.90 7.14 6.51
C VAL A 64 -1.90 8.20 6.00
N ALA A 65 -1.35 9.05 6.89
CA ALA A 65 -0.30 10.00 6.51
C ALA A 65 0.96 9.34 5.92
N ASN A 66 1.34 8.14 6.39
CA ASN A 66 2.48 7.38 5.85
C ASN A 66 2.19 6.77 4.47
N ILE A 67 0.92 6.72 4.07
CA ILE A 67 0.52 6.33 2.72
C ILE A 67 0.49 7.58 1.83
N LEU A 68 -0.10 8.68 2.34
CA LEU A 68 -0.33 9.92 1.60
C LEU A 68 0.93 10.69 1.24
N TYR A 69 2.03 10.55 1.97
CA TYR A 69 3.27 11.25 1.71
C TYR A 69 4.40 10.26 1.40
N TRP A 70 5.31 10.64 0.50
CA TRP A 70 6.48 9.82 0.20
C TRP A 70 7.36 9.64 1.45
N PRO A 71 7.88 8.43 1.70
CA PRO A 71 8.73 8.16 2.84
C PRO A 71 10.14 8.73 2.63
N ASN A 72 10.93 8.78 3.71
CA ASN A 72 12.36 9.11 3.65
C ASN A 72 12.66 10.46 2.99
N GLN A 73 11.81 11.45 3.24
CA GLN A 73 11.98 12.82 2.79
C GLN A 73 11.85 13.76 3.99
N ASP A 74 12.72 14.77 4.05
CA ASP A 74 12.66 15.79 5.11
C ASP A 74 11.40 16.66 4.96
N GLU A 75 11.02 16.95 3.72
CA GLU A 75 9.79 17.66 3.38
C GLU A 75 8.69 16.69 2.93
N ARG A 76 7.44 16.97 3.33
CA ARG A 76 6.30 16.12 3.01
C ARG A 76 5.81 16.41 1.59
N HIS A 77 6.14 15.51 0.67
CA HIS A 77 5.60 15.51 -0.68
C HIS A 77 4.48 14.47 -0.81
N THR A 78 3.32 14.88 -1.33
CA THR A 78 2.18 13.99 -1.53
C THR A 78 2.52 12.88 -2.52
N ASN A 79 2.18 11.64 -2.17
CA ASN A 79 2.17 10.50 -3.06
C ASN A 79 0.85 10.52 -3.88
N PRO A 80 0.88 10.87 -5.17
CA PRO A 80 -0.34 10.95 -5.98
C PRO A 80 -1.01 9.57 -6.13
N TYR A 81 -0.23 8.49 -6.21
CA TYR A 81 -0.75 7.14 -6.34
C TYR A 81 -1.53 6.69 -5.11
N ALA A 82 -1.08 7.11 -3.92
CA ALA A 82 -1.79 6.85 -2.68
C ALA A 82 -3.14 7.57 -2.62
N VAL A 83 -3.20 8.83 -3.08
CA VAL A 83 -4.44 9.60 -3.15
C VAL A 83 -5.44 8.90 -4.07
N ASP A 84 -4.99 8.48 -5.25
CA ASP A 84 -5.85 7.81 -6.23
C ASP A 84 -6.33 6.44 -5.73
N PHE A 85 -5.43 5.67 -5.10
CA PHE A 85 -5.77 4.40 -4.46
C PHE A 85 -6.85 4.56 -3.39
N LEU A 86 -6.68 5.51 -2.45
CA LEU A 86 -7.63 5.71 -1.36
C LEU A 86 -8.99 6.20 -1.86
N LYS A 87 -9.02 7.03 -2.91
CA LYS A 87 -10.29 7.41 -3.56
C LYS A 87 -10.97 6.20 -4.17
N LYS A 88 -10.23 5.38 -4.92
CA LYS A 88 -10.75 4.17 -5.57
C LYS A 88 -11.29 3.18 -4.55
N LEU A 89 -10.55 2.92 -3.47
CA LEU A 89 -10.95 2.02 -2.38
C LEU A 89 -12.31 2.41 -1.76
N ASN A 90 -12.61 3.71 -1.65
CA ASN A 90 -13.86 4.20 -1.06
C ASN A 90 -15.01 4.36 -2.07
N GLN A 91 -14.77 4.10 -3.36
CA GLN A 91 -15.78 4.18 -4.42
C GLN A 91 -16.14 2.80 -4.99
N THR A 92 -15.41 1.77 -4.59
CA THR A 92 -15.66 0.38 -4.97
C THR A 92 -16.64 -0.22 -3.98
#